data_AF-A0A165MTB9-F1
#
_entry.id   AF-A0A165MTB9-F1
#
_cell.length_a   1.000
_cell.length_b   1.000
_cell.length_c   1.000
_cell.angle_alpha   90.00
_cell.angle_beta   90.00
_cell.angle_gamma   90.00
#
_symmetry.space_group_name_H-M   'P 1'
#
loop_
_entity.id
_entity.type
_entity.pdbx_description
1 polymer ?
#
loop_
_entity_poly.entity_id
_entity_poly.type
_entity_poly.pdbx_seq_one_letter_code
_entity_poly.pdbx_strand_id
1 'polypeptide(L)'
;MPFELQLRVLGFLPEGFHTSSAACMALAHSSWTDAALEELYRHIVFNVSAPYPDELDEYASIHSHPWISRVRQLAWTMSQKQSPAPRVRILDITFKDGYMRVKEFEDAITDLATCLRHMQHLQYLYVRTLDKRGILFGELTYFLAHNATKLRGLHLARPVTDVAVECGILDPLFDAICDLGKRTDERLVLVVFPEVLSEIDFSHFAEVPLSVVECDDEWDDFNTTLWLDLSAYAALDSNTDALLEAYLQDVRREFTRGAERTWSRYLSQRNAGLLPYQLRCLHLYITTEEIRRGVLRRTFDTIASSPRLDDLKTFCLRFPESQDPLPTAALLAALAPPIRVPCHIRIVQEDDDDDAPPVPLDVDPEQLVVSLGKTCPSLRVVSLSSVVWTLQDMESNRWERLALADAKMLMPVLL
;
A
#
# COMPACT_ATOMS: atom_id res chain seq x y z
N MET A 1 -35.22 -10.68 -5.42
CA MET A 1 -33.96 -10.36 -6.12
C MET A 1 -32.86 -11.14 -5.43
N PRO A 2 -31.97 -11.84 -6.14
CA PRO A 2 -30.81 -12.50 -5.54
C PRO A 2 -29.97 -11.52 -4.71
N PHE A 3 -29.37 -12.02 -3.62
CA PHE A 3 -28.61 -11.23 -2.66
C PHE A 3 -27.45 -10.46 -3.31
N GLU A 4 -26.75 -11.09 -4.25
CA GLU A 4 -25.61 -10.51 -4.98
C GLU A 4 -26.06 -9.35 -5.88
N LEU A 5 -27.26 -9.45 -6.46
CA LEU A 5 -27.83 -8.36 -7.26
C LEU A 5 -28.30 -7.21 -6.38
N GLN A 6 -28.82 -7.48 -5.18
CA GLN A 6 -29.15 -6.44 -4.20
C GLN A 6 -27.91 -5.67 -3.75
N LEU A 7 -26.81 -6.37 -3.43
CA LEU A 7 -25.53 -5.74 -3.09
C LEU A 7 -24.99 -4.87 -4.23
N ARG A 8 -25.06 -5.35 -5.48
CA ARG A 8 -24.64 -4.53 -6.63
C ARG A 8 -25.48 -3.27 -6.76
N VAL A 9 -26.80 -3.35 -6.57
CA VAL A 9 -27.70 -2.18 -6.61
C VAL A 9 -27.34 -1.19 -5.51
N LEU A 10 -27.11 -1.65 -4.29
CA LEU A 10 -26.72 -0.79 -3.17
C LEU A 10 -25.35 -0.14 -3.39
N GLY A 11 -24.40 -0.86 -3.98
CA GLY A 11 -23.07 -0.33 -4.32
C GLY A 11 -23.04 0.73 -5.43
N PHE A 12 -24.16 0.95 -6.16
CA PHE A 12 -24.29 2.06 -7.11
C PHE A 12 -24.85 3.34 -6.47
N LEU A 13 -25.17 3.34 -5.17
CA LEU A 13 -25.63 4.54 -4.48
C LEU A 13 -24.48 5.56 -4.39
N PRO A 14 -24.71 6.86 -4.68
CA PRO A 14 -23.67 7.87 -4.59
C PRO A 14 -23.09 7.96 -3.17
N GLU A 15 -21.77 8.18 -3.05
CA GLU A 15 -21.04 8.17 -1.77
C GLU A 15 -21.61 9.13 -0.71
N GLY A 16 -22.28 10.21 -1.11
CA GLY A 16 -22.95 11.16 -0.20
C GLY A 16 -24.32 10.72 0.35
N PHE A 17 -24.94 9.69 -0.23
CA PHE A 17 -26.25 9.16 0.18
C PHE A 17 -26.19 7.71 0.67
N HIS A 18 -25.05 7.06 0.47
CA HIS A 18 -24.87 5.62 0.66
C HIS A 18 -25.33 5.11 2.03
N THR A 19 -24.91 5.77 3.13
CA THR A 19 -25.25 5.35 4.50
C THR A 19 -26.74 5.50 4.81
N SER A 20 -27.34 6.63 4.46
CA SER A 20 -28.76 6.92 4.75
C SER A 20 -29.69 6.09 3.86
N SER A 21 -29.36 5.93 2.58
CA SER A 21 -30.13 5.12 1.63
C SER A 21 -30.03 3.62 1.94
N ALA A 22 -28.86 3.10 2.32
CA ALA A 22 -28.72 1.71 2.77
C ALA A 22 -29.51 1.47 4.07
N ALA A 23 -29.44 2.38 5.05
CA ALA A 23 -30.23 2.29 6.28
C ALA A 23 -31.75 2.31 5.99
N CYS A 24 -32.22 3.20 5.12
CA CYS A 24 -33.62 3.24 4.69
C CYS A 24 -34.05 1.94 3.99
N MET A 25 -33.20 1.37 3.13
CA MET A 25 -33.46 0.11 2.44
C MET A 25 -33.50 -1.08 3.42
N ALA A 26 -32.65 -1.07 4.44
CA ALA A 26 -32.66 -2.08 5.49
C ALA A 26 -33.98 -2.11 6.27
N LEU A 27 -34.58 -0.93 6.46
CA LEU A 27 -35.85 -0.73 7.16
C LEU A 27 -37.08 -0.89 6.26
N ALA A 28 -36.95 -0.66 4.96
CA ALA A 28 -38.07 -0.62 4.03
C ALA A 28 -38.65 -2.00 3.72
N HIS A 29 -37.82 -3.05 3.65
CA HIS A 29 -38.29 -4.39 3.27
C HIS A 29 -37.37 -5.50 3.79
N SER A 30 -37.95 -6.51 4.44
CA SER A 30 -37.19 -7.62 5.07
C SER A 30 -36.28 -8.38 4.11
N SER A 31 -36.68 -8.51 2.84
CA SER A 31 -35.85 -9.16 1.81
C SER A 31 -34.62 -8.37 1.38
N TRP A 32 -34.49 -7.09 1.78
CA TRP A 32 -33.31 -6.26 1.54
C TRP A 32 -32.48 -6.03 2.80
N THR A 33 -33.03 -6.34 3.98
CA THR A 33 -32.38 -6.08 5.27
C THR A 33 -30.98 -6.66 5.33
N ASP A 34 -30.78 -7.92 4.97
CA ASP A 34 -29.44 -8.52 5.06
C ASP A 34 -28.42 -7.91 4.09
N ALA A 35 -28.84 -7.59 2.85
CA ALA A 35 -27.95 -6.97 1.85
C ALA A 35 -27.63 -5.51 2.23
N ALA A 36 -28.62 -4.79 2.74
CA ALA A 36 -28.48 -3.42 3.20
C ALA A 36 -27.63 -3.31 4.47
N LEU A 37 -27.76 -4.25 5.41
CA LEU A 37 -26.88 -4.33 6.58
C LEU A 37 -25.47 -4.75 6.21
N GLU A 38 -25.30 -5.69 5.27
CA GLU A 38 -23.97 -6.03 4.74
C GLU A 38 -23.30 -4.79 4.15
N GLU A 39 -23.99 -4.05 3.28
CA GLU A 39 -23.42 -2.86 2.66
C GLU A 39 -23.18 -1.71 3.66
N LEU A 40 -24.08 -1.52 4.63
CA LEU A 40 -23.96 -0.49 5.67
C LEU A 40 -22.75 -0.72 6.59
N TYR A 41 -22.50 -1.98 6.99
CA TYR A 41 -21.43 -2.32 7.93
C TYR A 41 -20.14 -2.78 7.25
N ARG A 42 -20.14 -2.94 5.92
CA ARG A 42 -18.96 -3.32 5.13
C ARG A 42 -17.78 -2.38 5.37
N HIS A 43 -18.05 -1.09 5.50
CA HIS A 43 -17.04 -0.04 5.70
C HIS A 43 -17.43 0.84 6.88
N ILE A 44 -16.62 0.80 7.93
CA ILE A 44 -16.82 1.62 9.12
C ILE A 44 -15.71 2.67 9.18
N VAL A 45 -16.13 3.94 9.17
CA VAL A 45 -15.24 5.07 9.44
C VAL A 45 -15.45 5.52 10.87
N PHE A 46 -14.39 5.44 11.63
CA PHE A 46 -14.29 5.81 13.02
C PHE A 46 -13.45 7.07 13.15
N ASN A 47 -14.12 8.21 13.28
CA ASN A 47 -13.48 9.51 13.45
C ASN A 47 -13.81 10.07 14.83
N VAL A 48 -12.81 10.10 15.69
CA VAL A 48 -12.88 10.67 17.03
C VAL A 48 -12.11 11.98 17.02
N SER A 49 -12.81 13.09 16.79
CA SER A 49 -12.23 14.42 16.91
C SER A 49 -12.76 15.14 18.14
N ALA A 50 -11.88 15.59 19.03
CA ALA A 50 -12.23 16.67 19.94
C ALA A 50 -12.55 17.94 19.12
N PRO A 51 -13.61 18.69 19.45
CA PRO A 51 -13.87 20.00 18.84
C PRO A 51 -12.71 20.96 19.09
N TYR A 52 -12.54 21.95 18.22
CA TYR A 52 -11.49 22.96 18.35
C TYR A 52 -11.76 23.90 19.55
N PRO A 53 -10.75 24.60 20.09
CA PRO A 53 -10.89 25.43 21.29
C PRO A 53 -11.95 26.52 21.19
N ASP A 54 -12.11 27.06 20.00
CA ASP A 54 -13.10 28.07 19.61
C ASP A 54 -14.53 27.53 19.56
N GLU A 55 -14.73 26.21 19.63
CA GLU A 55 -16.02 25.53 19.74
C GLU A 55 -16.33 25.04 21.18
N LEU A 56 -15.38 25.20 22.12
CA LEU A 56 -15.51 24.70 23.51
C LEU A 56 -16.36 25.62 24.41
N ASP A 57 -16.48 26.90 24.08
CA ASP A 57 -17.20 27.89 24.91
C ASP A 57 -18.73 27.63 24.97
N GLU A 58 -19.31 26.86 24.04
CA GLU A 58 -20.73 26.45 24.10
C GLU A 58 -20.98 25.14 24.85
N TYR A 59 -19.97 24.32 25.12
CA TYR A 59 -20.14 22.97 25.68
C TYR A 59 -19.20 22.68 26.86
N ALA A 60 -19.33 23.50 27.91
CA ALA A 60 -18.52 23.48 29.13
C ALA A 60 -18.70 22.26 30.08
N SER A 61 -19.00 21.06 29.56
CA SER A 61 -18.91 19.82 30.37
C SER A 61 -18.24 18.70 29.59
N ILE A 62 -16.90 18.68 29.68
CA ILE A 62 -16.00 17.67 29.10
C ILE A 62 -16.38 16.22 29.49
N HIS A 63 -17.13 16.04 30.58
CA HIS A 63 -17.46 14.73 31.16
C HIS A 63 -18.52 13.90 30.43
N SER A 64 -19.14 14.43 29.38
CA SER A 64 -20.22 13.74 28.65
C SER A 64 -20.14 13.95 27.14
N HIS A 65 -18.92 14.03 26.59
CA HIS A 65 -18.79 14.19 25.15
C HIS A 65 -19.34 12.95 24.42
N PRO A 66 -20.22 13.12 23.42
CA PRO A 66 -20.94 12.02 22.77
C PRO A 66 -20.03 11.03 22.04
N TRP A 67 -18.77 11.37 21.74
CA TRP A 67 -17.89 10.47 21.00
C TRP A 67 -17.31 9.34 21.87
N ILE A 68 -16.94 9.54 23.16
CA ILE A 68 -16.55 8.43 24.07
C ILE A 68 -17.70 7.43 24.20
N SER A 69 -18.92 7.97 24.36
CA SER A 69 -20.14 7.17 24.37
C SER A 69 -20.32 6.40 23.07
N ARG A 70 -20.00 7.00 21.90
CA ARG A 70 -20.07 6.32 20.60
C ARG A 70 -19.00 5.24 20.43
N VAL A 71 -17.76 5.44 20.89
CA VAL A 71 -16.71 4.40 20.87
C VAL A 71 -17.14 3.21 21.73
N ARG A 72 -17.58 3.48 22.96
CA ARG A 72 -18.10 2.47 23.88
C ARG A 72 -19.32 1.76 23.32
N GLN A 73 -20.26 2.49 22.74
CA GLN A 73 -21.44 1.91 22.11
C GLN A 73 -21.07 1.05 20.90
N LEU A 74 -20.08 1.48 20.10
CA LEU A 74 -19.57 0.68 18.99
C LEU A 74 -18.91 -0.59 19.50
N ALA A 75 -18.01 -0.51 20.47
CA ALA A 75 -17.36 -1.68 21.08
C ALA A 75 -18.35 -2.64 21.73
N TRP A 76 -19.32 -2.10 22.45
CA TRP A 76 -20.41 -2.88 23.00
C TRP A 76 -21.22 -3.55 21.90
N THR A 77 -21.56 -2.83 20.82
CA THR A 77 -22.31 -3.38 19.67
C THR A 77 -21.51 -4.46 18.94
N MET A 78 -20.21 -4.25 18.75
CA MET A 78 -19.30 -5.15 18.05
C MET A 78 -19.00 -6.44 18.84
N SER A 79 -19.19 -6.43 20.15
CA SER A 79 -19.02 -7.60 21.02
C SER A 79 -20.31 -8.40 21.27
N GLN A 80 -21.47 -7.93 20.80
CA GLN A 80 -22.73 -8.66 20.98
C GLN A 80 -22.81 -9.95 20.14
N LYS A 81 -23.64 -10.91 20.57
CA LYS A 81 -23.88 -12.16 19.84
C LYS A 81 -24.48 -11.96 18.44
N GLN A 82 -25.22 -10.87 18.23
CA GLN A 82 -25.75 -10.43 16.92
C GLN A 82 -24.97 -9.23 16.38
N SER A 83 -23.67 -9.21 16.61
CA SER A 83 -22.79 -8.12 16.23
C SER A 83 -22.69 -7.97 14.70
N PRO A 84 -22.56 -6.73 14.18
CA PRO A 84 -22.20 -6.48 12.79
C PRO A 84 -20.71 -6.72 12.50
N ALA A 85 -19.88 -7.02 13.50
CA ALA A 85 -18.43 -7.22 13.33
C ALA A 85 -18.05 -8.23 12.24
N PRO A 86 -18.77 -9.37 12.03
CA PRO A 86 -18.47 -10.28 10.93
C PRO A 86 -18.72 -9.70 9.54
N ARG A 87 -19.44 -8.58 9.42
CA ARG A 87 -19.74 -7.89 8.15
C ARG A 87 -18.69 -6.84 7.79
N VAL A 88 -17.90 -6.41 8.77
CA VAL A 88 -16.87 -5.39 8.57
C VAL A 88 -15.77 -5.95 7.68
N ARG A 89 -15.49 -5.26 6.57
CA ARG A 89 -14.37 -5.55 5.65
C ARG A 89 -13.34 -4.44 5.68
N ILE A 90 -13.77 -3.22 5.93
CA ILE A 90 -12.92 -2.04 5.95
C ILE A 90 -13.16 -1.27 7.25
N LEU A 91 -12.08 -0.99 7.98
CA LEU A 91 -12.11 -0.14 9.16
C LEU A 91 -11.13 1.03 8.99
N ASP A 92 -11.63 2.25 9.18
CA ASP A 92 -10.85 3.48 9.05
C ASP A 92 -10.89 4.23 10.38
N ILE A 93 -9.76 4.30 11.10
CA ILE A 93 -9.63 4.84 12.45
C ILE A 93 -8.85 6.14 12.40
N THR A 94 -9.46 7.21 12.87
CA THR A 94 -8.81 8.51 13.08
C THR A 94 -9.17 9.02 14.48
N PHE A 95 -8.19 9.17 15.37
CA PHE A 95 -8.34 10.01 16.55
C PHE A 95 -7.57 11.33 16.36
N LYS A 96 -8.22 12.45 16.67
CA LYS A 96 -7.59 13.77 16.76
C LYS A 96 -7.41 14.09 18.24
N ASP A 97 -6.16 14.14 18.67
CA ASP A 97 -5.66 14.42 20.04
C ASP A 97 -5.99 15.85 20.54
N GLY A 98 -7.00 16.52 19.99
CA GLY A 98 -7.24 17.95 20.21
C GLY A 98 -7.17 18.33 21.68
N TYR A 99 -7.92 17.66 22.55
CA TYR A 99 -8.00 17.98 24.00
C TYR A 99 -8.52 16.81 24.86
N MET A 100 -8.28 15.56 24.44
CA MET A 100 -8.80 14.39 25.15
C MET A 100 -8.03 14.13 26.45
N ARG A 101 -8.73 13.78 27.55
CA ARG A 101 -8.03 13.35 28.76
C ARG A 101 -7.38 11.99 28.53
N VAL A 102 -6.17 11.81 29.03
CA VAL A 102 -5.37 10.58 28.90
C VAL A 102 -6.19 9.30 29.13
N LYS A 103 -6.92 9.24 30.24
CA LYS A 103 -7.71 8.04 30.60
C LYS A 103 -8.84 7.75 29.60
N GLU A 104 -9.46 8.79 29.04
CA GLU A 104 -10.55 8.64 28.08
C GLU A 104 -10.03 8.13 26.73
N PHE A 105 -8.82 8.54 26.37
CA PHE A 105 -8.11 8.04 25.20
C PHE A 105 -7.70 6.57 25.36
N GLU A 106 -7.15 6.20 26.52
CA GLU A 106 -6.83 4.82 26.90
C GLU A 106 -8.06 3.90 26.86
N ASP A 107 -9.17 4.35 27.47
CA ASP A 107 -10.43 3.60 27.45
C ASP A 107 -10.95 3.41 26.01
N ALA A 108 -10.91 4.47 25.19
CA ALA A 108 -11.36 4.40 23.80
C ALA A 108 -10.48 3.50 22.92
N ILE A 109 -9.17 3.46 23.16
CA ILE A 109 -8.27 2.51 22.51
C ILE A 109 -8.58 1.08 22.94
N THR A 110 -8.80 0.84 24.24
CA THR A 110 -9.15 -0.48 24.77
C THR A 110 -10.47 -1.00 24.18
N ASP A 111 -11.46 -0.12 24.07
CA ASP A 111 -12.74 -0.40 23.42
C ASP A 111 -12.57 -0.72 21.93
N LEU A 112 -11.72 0.04 21.22
CA LEU A 112 -11.40 -0.21 19.82
C LEU A 112 -10.64 -1.54 19.62
N ALA A 113 -9.69 -1.85 20.49
CA ALA A 113 -8.98 -3.12 20.47
C ALA A 113 -9.96 -4.29 20.68
N THR A 114 -10.94 -4.11 21.56
CA THR A 114 -12.04 -5.08 21.73
C THR A 114 -12.86 -5.21 20.45
N CYS A 115 -13.18 -4.11 19.76
CA CYS A 115 -13.85 -4.16 18.45
C CYS A 115 -13.06 -5.00 17.43
N LEU A 116 -11.76 -4.71 17.30
CA LEU A 116 -10.87 -5.35 16.33
C LEU A 116 -10.85 -6.87 16.49
N ARG A 117 -10.76 -7.37 17.73
CA ARG A 117 -10.77 -8.82 18.06
C ARG A 117 -12.02 -9.56 17.58
N HIS A 118 -13.13 -8.84 17.34
CA HIS A 118 -14.37 -9.44 16.85
C HIS A 118 -14.54 -9.35 15.32
N MET A 119 -13.72 -8.56 14.62
CA MET A 119 -13.80 -8.35 13.17
C MET A 119 -13.02 -9.42 12.40
N GLN A 120 -13.49 -10.67 12.46
CA GLN A 120 -12.82 -11.84 11.86
C GLN A 120 -12.62 -11.76 10.33
N HIS A 121 -13.40 -10.91 9.67
CA HIS A 121 -13.39 -10.77 8.21
C HIS A 121 -12.84 -9.40 7.76
N LEU A 122 -12.14 -8.70 8.65
CA LEU A 122 -11.49 -7.44 8.31
C LEU A 122 -10.44 -7.67 7.22
N GLN A 123 -10.56 -6.93 6.12
CA GLN A 123 -9.67 -7.01 4.96
C GLN A 123 -8.78 -5.76 4.85
N TYR A 124 -9.26 -4.59 5.26
CA TYR A 124 -8.50 -3.35 5.16
C TYR A 124 -8.60 -2.56 6.45
N LEU A 125 -7.45 -2.14 6.96
CA LEU A 125 -7.32 -1.36 8.19
C LEU A 125 -6.56 -0.07 7.89
N TYR A 126 -7.20 1.07 8.10
CA TYR A 126 -6.59 2.39 7.98
C TYR A 126 -6.46 3.00 9.37
N VAL A 127 -5.24 3.31 9.80
CA VAL A 127 -4.95 3.94 11.09
C VAL A 127 -4.32 5.31 10.83
N ARG A 128 -4.99 6.38 11.25
CA ARG A 128 -4.57 7.79 11.00
C ARG A 128 -4.36 8.60 12.27
N THR A 129 -4.09 7.91 13.35
CA THR A 129 -4.19 8.46 14.70
C THR A 129 -2.82 8.83 15.26
N LEU A 130 -2.72 10.06 15.77
CA LEU A 130 -1.62 10.45 16.64
C LEU A 130 -1.80 9.79 18.01
N ASP A 131 -1.11 8.68 18.25
CA ASP A 131 -1.04 8.04 19.56
C ASP A 131 0.37 8.18 20.14
N LYS A 132 0.67 9.38 20.67
CA LYS A 132 1.97 9.77 21.27
C LYS A 132 2.52 8.83 22.35
N ARG A 133 1.75 7.83 22.79
CA ARG A 133 2.10 6.92 23.89
C ARG A 133 2.24 5.46 23.45
N GLY A 134 1.98 5.13 22.19
CA GLY A 134 2.16 3.76 21.70
C GLY A 134 1.10 2.74 22.15
N ILE A 135 0.00 3.15 22.78
CA ILE A 135 -1.02 2.26 23.34
C ILE A 135 -1.83 1.55 22.23
N LEU A 136 -2.30 2.31 21.23
CA LEU A 136 -2.97 1.81 20.03
C LEU A 136 -2.07 0.85 19.26
N PHE A 137 -0.77 1.12 19.25
CA PHE A 137 0.21 0.26 18.61
C PHE A 137 0.41 -1.06 19.34
N GLY A 138 0.50 -1.04 20.68
CA GLY A 138 0.55 -2.29 21.45
C GLY A 138 -0.65 -3.20 21.14
N GLU A 139 -1.85 -2.62 21.07
CA GLU A 139 -3.07 -3.37 20.71
C GLU A 139 -3.11 -3.77 19.22
N LEU A 140 -2.58 -2.94 18.32
CA LEU A 140 -2.47 -3.26 16.89
C LEU A 140 -1.48 -4.40 16.66
N THR A 141 -0.28 -4.33 17.24
CA THR A 141 0.73 -5.39 17.21
C THR A 141 0.15 -6.67 17.78
N TYR A 142 -0.52 -6.61 18.94
CA TYR A 142 -1.22 -7.78 19.49
C TYR A 142 -2.28 -8.31 18.52
N PHE A 143 -3.11 -7.43 17.94
CA PHE A 143 -4.16 -7.80 17.00
C PHE A 143 -3.59 -8.53 15.79
N LEU A 144 -2.56 -7.98 15.15
CA LEU A 144 -1.88 -8.57 13.99
C LEU A 144 -1.22 -9.90 14.36
N ALA A 145 -0.54 -9.97 15.51
CA ALA A 145 0.13 -11.19 15.97
C ALA A 145 -0.83 -12.32 16.36
N HIS A 146 -2.06 -12.03 16.81
CA HIS A 146 -2.92 -13.07 17.42
C HIS A 146 -4.23 -13.36 16.69
N ASN A 147 -4.67 -12.52 15.76
CA ASN A 147 -5.90 -12.78 15.02
C ASN A 147 -5.60 -13.46 13.69
N ALA A 148 -6.37 -14.52 13.39
CA ALA A 148 -6.39 -15.21 12.09
C ALA A 148 -7.10 -14.35 11.02
N THR A 149 -6.70 -13.09 10.93
CA THR A 149 -7.35 -12.08 10.09
C THR A 149 -6.85 -12.19 8.66
N LYS A 150 -7.79 -12.07 7.73
CA LYS A 150 -7.56 -12.03 6.27
C LYS A 150 -7.26 -10.60 5.83
N LEU A 151 -6.29 -9.97 6.49
CA LEU A 151 -5.95 -8.58 6.21
C LEU A 151 -5.20 -8.53 4.88
N ARG A 152 -5.75 -7.80 3.92
CA ARG A 152 -5.21 -7.58 2.57
C ARG A 152 -4.56 -6.22 2.44
N GLY A 153 -4.96 -5.24 3.26
CA GLY A 153 -4.36 -3.91 3.27
C GLY A 153 -4.25 -3.30 4.66
N LEU A 154 -3.10 -2.71 4.96
CA LEU A 154 -2.83 -1.93 6.16
C LEU A 154 -2.26 -0.57 5.76
N HIS A 155 -2.83 0.51 6.28
CA HIS A 155 -2.33 1.86 6.05
C HIS A 155 -2.07 2.54 7.38
N LEU A 156 -0.82 2.95 7.59
CA LEU A 156 -0.37 3.71 8.74
C LEU A 156 -0.05 5.14 8.27
N ALA A 157 -0.76 6.15 8.78
CA ALA A 157 -0.48 7.54 8.42
C ALA A 157 0.89 8.00 8.97
N ARG A 158 1.57 8.99 8.36
CA ARG A 158 2.88 9.51 8.82
C ARG A 158 2.96 9.75 10.33
N PRO A 159 1.99 10.46 10.94
CA PRO A 159 2.07 10.77 12.36
C PRO A 159 1.91 9.54 13.27
N VAL A 160 1.40 8.44 12.73
CA VAL A 160 1.35 7.13 13.38
C VAL A 160 2.77 6.61 13.39
N THR A 161 3.38 6.52 12.21
CA THR A 161 4.70 5.91 12.06
C THR A 161 5.83 6.68 12.75
N ASP A 162 5.79 8.02 12.74
CA ASP A 162 6.73 8.86 13.49
C ASP A 162 6.72 8.49 14.98
N VAL A 163 5.54 8.28 15.55
CA VAL A 163 5.40 7.92 16.95
C VAL A 163 5.86 6.49 17.21
N ALA A 164 5.65 5.58 16.26
CA ALA A 164 6.17 4.21 16.38
C ALA A 164 7.70 4.19 16.47
N VAL A 165 8.37 5.05 15.69
CA VAL A 165 9.82 5.28 15.77
C VAL A 165 10.18 5.88 17.12
N GLU A 166 9.54 6.99 17.53
CA GLU A 166 9.82 7.67 18.80
C GLU A 166 9.64 6.75 20.02
N CYS A 167 8.67 5.83 19.96
CA CYS A 167 8.35 4.90 21.04
C CYS A 167 9.16 3.59 20.99
N GLY A 168 9.98 3.36 19.95
CA GLY A 168 10.75 2.12 19.78
C GLY A 168 9.87 0.87 19.58
N ILE A 169 8.72 1.04 18.93
CA ILE A 169 7.74 -0.03 18.68
C ILE A 169 7.56 -0.33 17.19
N LEU A 170 8.40 0.26 16.34
CA LEU A 170 8.42 0.01 14.91
C LEU A 170 8.74 -1.45 14.59
N ASP A 171 9.87 -1.98 15.07
CA ASP A 171 10.28 -3.36 14.78
C ASP A 171 9.23 -4.39 15.23
N PRO A 172 8.69 -4.34 16.47
CA PRO A 172 7.64 -5.28 16.88
C PRO A 172 6.36 -5.20 16.04
N LEU A 173 6.00 -4.00 15.55
CA LEU A 173 4.84 -3.84 14.66
C LEU A 173 5.12 -4.49 13.30
N PHE A 174 6.31 -4.26 12.74
CA PHE A 174 6.74 -4.85 11.48
C PHE A 174 6.88 -6.36 11.58
N ASP A 175 7.44 -6.89 12.67
CA ASP A 175 7.47 -8.33 12.95
C ASP A 175 6.06 -8.92 12.95
N ALA A 176 5.09 -8.26 13.58
CA ALA A 176 3.70 -8.74 13.61
C ALA A 176 3.02 -8.68 12.22
N ILE A 177 3.37 -7.69 11.39
CA ILE A 177 2.93 -7.58 9.98
C ILE A 177 3.53 -8.73 9.17
N CYS A 178 4.82 -8.99 9.34
CA CYS A 178 5.55 -10.07 8.69
C CYS A 178 4.99 -11.45 9.09
N ASP A 179 4.79 -11.68 10.38
CA ASP A 179 4.18 -12.90 10.92
C ASP A 179 2.75 -13.10 10.42
N LEU A 180 1.97 -12.02 10.25
CA LEU A 180 0.67 -12.10 9.61
C LEU A 180 0.82 -12.59 8.17
N GLY A 181 1.69 -11.97 7.38
CA GLY A 181 1.95 -12.37 5.99
C GLY A 181 2.42 -13.82 5.84
N LYS A 182 3.24 -14.34 6.78
CA LYS A 182 3.68 -15.75 6.76
C LYS A 182 2.56 -16.76 7.06
N ARG A 183 1.52 -16.35 7.80
CA ARG A 183 0.41 -17.22 8.23
C ARG A 183 -0.78 -17.19 7.28
N THR A 184 -0.84 -16.22 6.38
CA THR A 184 -1.95 -16.05 5.45
C THR A 184 -1.51 -16.40 4.04
N ASP A 185 -2.33 -17.17 3.32
CA ASP A 185 -2.19 -17.31 1.86
C ASP A 185 -2.51 -15.98 1.13
N GLU A 186 -3.05 -15.00 1.86
CA GLU A 186 -3.39 -13.68 1.35
C GLU A 186 -2.16 -12.76 1.42
N ARG A 187 -1.87 -12.07 0.31
CA ARG A 187 -0.79 -11.09 0.24
C ARG A 187 -1.23 -9.78 0.91
N LEU A 188 -0.34 -9.16 1.68
CA LEU A 188 -0.61 -7.93 2.40
C LEU A 188 -0.04 -6.72 1.65
N VAL A 189 -0.84 -5.66 1.51
CA VAL A 189 -0.39 -4.36 1.00
C VAL A 189 -0.27 -3.38 2.17
N LEU A 190 0.94 -2.91 2.42
CA LEU A 190 1.26 -1.91 3.44
C LEU A 190 1.47 -0.54 2.78
N VAL A 191 0.83 0.49 3.31
CA VAL A 191 1.07 1.88 2.92
C VAL A 191 1.77 2.61 4.07
N VAL A 192 2.99 3.10 3.80
CA VAL A 192 3.90 3.76 4.75
C VAL A 192 4.58 4.99 4.12
N PHE A 193 5.36 5.72 4.91
CA PHE A 193 6.05 6.95 4.51
C PHE A 193 7.57 6.72 4.37
N PRO A 194 8.26 7.44 3.45
CA PRO A 194 9.67 7.25 3.11
C PRO A 194 10.63 7.17 4.30
N GLU A 195 10.51 8.07 5.28
CA GLU A 195 11.44 8.22 6.39
C GLU A 195 11.40 7.04 7.35
N VAL A 196 10.32 6.28 7.29
CA VAL A 196 10.14 5.05 8.06
C VAL A 196 10.91 3.91 7.39
N LEU A 197 10.97 3.90 6.05
CA LEU A 197 11.61 2.81 5.31
C LEU A 197 13.11 2.74 5.55
N SER A 198 13.78 3.89 5.71
CA SER A 198 15.20 3.91 6.06
C SER A 198 15.49 3.29 7.44
N GLU A 199 14.49 3.23 8.32
CA GLU A 199 14.62 2.69 9.68
C GLU A 199 14.25 1.20 9.76
N ILE A 200 13.69 0.63 8.67
CA ILE A 200 13.27 -0.77 8.65
C ILE A 200 14.31 -1.61 7.94
N ASP A 201 14.76 -2.67 8.60
CA ASP A 201 15.61 -3.68 7.97
C ASP A 201 14.79 -4.50 6.95
N PHE A 202 15.01 -4.22 5.66
CA PHE A 202 14.28 -4.90 4.61
C PHE A 202 14.71 -6.34 4.35
N SER A 203 15.83 -6.80 4.94
CA SER A 203 16.29 -8.18 4.80
C SER A 203 15.26 -9.19 5.32
N HIS A 204 14.41 -8.76 6.26
CA HIS A 204 13.32 -9.58 6.80
C HIS A 204 12.11 -9.74 5.86
N PHE A 205 12.00 -8.94 4.79
CA PHE A 205 10.86 -9.02 3.84
C PHE A 205 11.05 -10.03 2.72
N ALA A 206 12.27 -10.54 2.50
CA ALA A 206 12.55 -11.55 1.46
C ALA A 206 11.67 -12.81 1.61
N GLU A 207 11.16 -13.08 2.82
CA GLU A 207 10.31 -14.24 3.12
C GLU A 207 8.81 -13.90 3.24
N VAL A 208 8.41 -12.64 3.08
CA VAL A 208 7.04 -12.19 3.39
C VAL A 208 6.34 -11.64 2.15
N PRO A 209 5.10 -12.10 1.87
CA PRO A 209 4.23 -11.56 0.83
C PRO A 209 3.76 -10.10 1.05
N LEU A 210 4.67 -9.12 1.12
CA LEU A 210 4.37 -7.74 1.46
C LEU A 210 4.62 -6.80 0.28
N SER A 211 3.58 -6.08 -0.16
CA SER A 211 3.78 -4.86 -0.94
C SER A 211 3.95 -3.67 -0.04
N VAL A 212 4.83 -2.75 -0.40
CA VAL A 212 4.99 -1.49 0.30
C VAL A 212 4.74 -0.33 -0.65
N VAL A 213 3.74 0.49 -0.36
CA VAL A 213 3.48 1.76 -1.03
C VAL A 213 4.06 2.86 -0.17
N GLU A 214 5.11 3.48 -0.65
CA GLU A 214 5.79 4.61 -0.03
C GLU A 214 5.24 5.92 -0.59
N CYS A 215 4.70 6.78 0.27
CA CYS A 215 4.08 8.05 -0.12
C CYS A 215 4.87 9.24 0.44
N ASP A 216 5.57 10.00 -0.42
CA ASP A 216 6.17 11.29 -0.06
C ASP A 216 5.08 12.37 0.15
N ASP A 217 5.28 13.25 1.12
CA ASP A 217 4.37 14.35 1.47
C ASP A 217 4.95 15.75 1.22
N GLU A 218 6.14 15.84 0.62
CA GLU A 218 6.68 17.11 0.19
C GLU A 218 5.80 17.74 -0.90
N TRP A 219 5.39 18.99 -0.65
CA TRP A 219 4.33 19.71 -1.39
C TRP A 219 4.63 19.92 -2.89
N ASP A 220 5.87 19.71 -3.33
CA ASP A 220 6.35 20.11 -4.66
C ASP A 220 6.72 18.92 -5.59
N ASP A 221 6.94 17.70 -5.09
CA ASP A 221 7.16 16.51 -5.93
C ASP A 221 6.69 15.24 -5.19
N PHE A 222 5.41 14.88 -5.34
CA PHE A 222 4.82 13.68 -4.71
C PHE A 222 5.43 12.41 -5.32
N ASN A 223 6.60 12.02 -4.82
CA ASN A 223 7.27 10.80 -5.24
C ASN A 223 6.62 9.60 -4.54
N THR A 224 6.05 8.69 -5.33
CA THR A 224 5.56 7.41 -4.80
C THR A 224 6.49 6.30 -5.23
N THR A 225 6.98 5.53 -4.27
CA THR A 225 7.73 4.29 -4.52
C THR A 225 6.83 3.10 -4.24
N LEU A 226 6.75 2.16 -5.17
CA LEU A 226 6.02 0.92 -5.00
C LEU A 226 6.99 -0.25 -4.97
N TRP A 227 7.01 -0.98 -3.87
CA TRP A 227 7.75 -2.22 -3.69
C TRP A 227 6.79 -3.40 -3.79
N LEU A 228 7.00 -4.30 -4.74
CA LEU A 228 6.19 -5.51 -4.93
C LEU A 228 7.06 -6.76 -4.87
N ASP A 229 6.73 -7.66 -3.95
CA ASP A 229 7.20 -9.04 -4.02
C ASP A 229 6.27 -9.87 -4.91
N LEU A 230 6.81 -10.28 -6.05
CA LEU A 230 6.18 -11.18 -7.00
C LEU A 230 6.84 -12.56 -7.00
N SER A 231 7.92 -12.80 -6.24
CA SER A 231 8.80 -13.98 -6.31
C SER A 231 8.14 -15.30 -5.90
N ALA A 232 7.12 -15.22 -5.07
CA ALA A 232 6.42 -16.39 -4.57
C ALA A 232 5.22 -16.79 -5.46
N TYR A 233 5.16 -16.29 -6.70
CA TYR A 233 4.28 -16.78 -7.77
C TYR A 233 5.02 -17.74 -8.72
N ALA A 234 6.27 -18.12 -8.41
CA ALA A 234 7.09 -19.03 -9.21
C ALA A 234 6.51 -20.46 -9.33
N ALA A 235 5.59 -20.86 -8.45
CA ALA A 235 4.83 -22.11 -8.54
C ALA A 235 3.36 -21.85 -8.92
N LEU A 236 3.06 -21.66 -10.21
CA LEU A 236 1.70 -21.42 -10.68
C LEU A 236 1.01 -22.73 -11.10
N ASP A 237 0.21 -23.28 -10.19
CA ASP A 237 -0.97 -24.05 -10.55
C ASP A 237 -2.06 -23.08 -11.05
N SER A 238 -3.13 -23.56 -11.69
CA SER A 238 -4.21 -22.70 -12.24
C SER A 238 -4.87 -21.76 -11.21
N ASN A 239 -4.72 -22.02 -9.92
CA ASN A 239 -5.27 -21.19 -8.85
C ASN A 239 -4.41 -19.94 -8.58
N THR A 240 -3.13 -20.00 -8.89
CA THR A 240 -2.14 -18.96 -8.57
C THR A 240 -2.30 -17.72 -9.47
N ASP A 241 -2.88 -17.87 -10.67
CA ASP A 241 -3.21 -16.76 -11.60
C ASP A 241 -4.29 -15.84 -11.03
N ALA A 242 -5.35 -16.41 -10.46
CA ALA A 242 -6.43 -15.65 -9.85
C ALA A 242 -5.98 -14.91 -8.58
N LEU A 243 -5.05 -15.51 -7.83
CA LEU A 243 -4.44 -14.90 -6.66
C LEU A 243 -3.56 -13.70 -7.04
N LEU A 244 -2.74 -13.83 -8.09
CA LEU A 244 -1.93 -12.72 -8.60
C LEU A 244 -2.82 -11.55 -9.05
N GLU A 245 -3.88 -11.83 -9.81
CA GLU A 245 -4.80 -10.77 -10.26
C GLU A 245 -5.49 -10.09 -9.06
N ALA A 246 -6.02 -10.87 -8.11
CA ALA A 246 -6.64 -10.32 -6.91
C ALA A 246 -5.68 -9.43 -6.10
N TYR A 247 -4.42 -9.84 -5.99
CA TYR A 247 -3.36 -9.09 -5.34
C TYR A 247 -3.00 -7.79 -6.07
N LEU A 248 -2.78 -7.85 -7.39
CA LEU A 248 -2.49 -6.64 -8.19
C LEU A 248 -3.65 -5.64 -8.15
N GLN A 249 -4.90 -6.12 -8.06
CA GLN A 249 -6.06 -5.27 -7.84
C GLN A 249 -6.08 -4.63 -6.45
N ASP A 250 -5.62 -5.33 -5.40
CA ASP A 250 -5.45 -4.74 -4.06
C ASP A 250 -4.39 -3.66 -4.06
N VAL A 251 -3.22 -3.94 -4.68
CA VAL A 251 -2.14 -2.97 -4.83
C VAL A 251 -2.66 -1.72 -5.54
N ARG A 252 -3.32 -1.88 -6.69
CA ARG A 252 -3.91 -0.76 -7.43
C ARG A 252 -4.90 0.01 -6.58
N ARG A 253 -5.76 -0.69 -5.84
CA ARG A 253 -6.76 -0.09 -4.98
C ARG A 253 -6.11 0.73 -3.87
N GLU A 254 -5.13 0.20 -3.15
CA GLU A 254 -4.48 0.91 -2.05
C GLU A 254 -3.62 2.08 -2.56
N PHE A 255 -2.95 1.92 -3.70
CA PHE A 255 -2.30 3.02 -4.42
C PHE A 255 -3.29 4.14 -4.80
N THR A 256 -4.51 3.79 -5.22
CA THR A 256 -5.53 4.77 -5.62
C THR A 256 -6.22 5.43 -4.41
N ARG A 257 -6.58 4.63 -3.38
CA ARG A 257 -7.36 5.06 -2.21
C ARG A 257 -6.52 5.65 -1.09
N GLY A 258 -5.32 5.11 -0.85
CA GLY A 258 -4.36 5.71 0.08
C GLY A 258 -4.11 7.17 -0.29
N ALA A 259 -3.92 7.39 -1.59
CA ALA A 259 -3.78 8.71 -2.19
C ALA A 259 -4.97 9.66 -1.90
N GLU A 260 -6.20 9.25 -2.23
CA GLU A 260 -7.39 10.08 -2.05
C GLU A 260 -7.69 10.41 -0.59
N ARG A 261 -7.40 9.49 0.33
CA ARG A 261 -7.83 9.59 1.74
C ARG A 261 -6.80 10.20 2.68
N THR A 262 -5.51 10.14 2.37
CA THR A 262 -4.49 10.97 3.06
C THR A 262 -4.77 12.46 2.80
N TRP A 263 -5.33 12.79 1.63
CA TRP A 263 -5.51 14.17 1.14
C TRP A 263 -6.78 14.88 1.61
N SER A 264 -7.84 14.14 1.98
CA SER A 264 -9.14 14.73 2.33
C SER A 264 -9.07 15.69 3.53
N ARG A 265 -7.97 15.66 4.30
CA ARG A 265 -7.74 16.55 5.44
C ARG A 265 -6.96 17.83 5.08
N TYR A 266 -6.22 17.84 3.97
CA TYR A 266 -5.40 18.98 3.51
C TYR A 266 -6.07 19.77 2.38
N LEU A 267 -6.91 19.13 1.57
CA LEU A 267 -7.62 19.75 0.44
C LEU A 267 -8.79 20.67 0.85
N SER A 268 -9.20 20.68 2.12
CA SER A 268 -10.32 21.52 2.57
C SER A 268 -10.00 23.03 2.59
N GLN A 269 -8.79 23.46 2.21
CA GLN A 269 -8.40 24.86 2.36
C GLN A 269 -8.01 25.67 1.12
N ARG A 270 -7.75 25.12 -0.09
CA ARG A 270 -7.64 26.03 -1.28
C ARG A 270 -7.61 25.47 -2.71
N ASN A 271 -7.33 24.20 -2.98
CA ASN A 271 -7.16 23.72 -4.38
C ASN A 271 -7.85 22.38 -4.63
N ALA A 272 -9.14 22.38 -5.00
CA ALA A 272 -9.88 21.20 -5.47
C ALA A 272 -9.50 20.82 -6.92
N GLY A 273 -8.19 20.74 -7.20
CA GLY A 273 -7.61 20.21 -8.42
C GLY A 273 -6.63 19.12 -8.02
N LEU A 274 -7.15 17.89 -7.91
CA LEU A 274 -6.42 16.67 -7.62
C LEU A 274 -5.15 16.59 -8.48
N LEU A 275 -3.96 16.76 -7.90
CA LEU A 275 -2.76 16.18 -8.51
C LEU A 275 -2.79 14.70 -8.14
N PRO A 276 -3.03 13.79 -9.09
CA PRO A 276 -3.02 12.36 -8.79
C PRO A 276 -1.60 11.96 -8.40
N TYR A 277 -1.43 11.15 -7.34
CA TYR A 277 -0.14 10.55 -7.00
C TYR A 277 0.49 9.94 -8.25
N GLN A 278 1.72 10.31 -8.55
CA GLN A 278 2.48 9.77 -9.67
C GLN A 278 3.36 8.64 -9.15
N LEU A 279 3.29 7.47 -9.78
CA LEU A 279 4.25 6.41 -9.45
C LEU A 279 5.59 6.84 -10.03
N ARG A 280 6.57 7.13 -9.18
CA ARG A 280 7.91 7.58 -9.59
C ARG A 280 8.90 6.44 -9.57
N CYS A 281 8.80 5.55 -8.60
CA CYS A 281 9.71 4.43 -8.46
C CYS A 281 8.92 3.13 -8.35
N LEU A 282 9.27 2.11 -9.14
CA LEU A 282 8.68 0.78 -9.07
C LEU A 282 9.80 -0.23 -8.85
N HIS A 283 9.78 -0.90 -7.70
CA HIS A 283 10.69 -1.97 -7.35
C HIS A 283 9.93 -3.29 -7.35
N LEU A 284 10.35 -4.22 -8.19
CA LEU A 284 9.79 -5.56 -8.28
C LEU A 284 10.84 -6.56 -7.82
N TYR A 285 10.50 -7.34 -6.81
CA TYR A 285 11.24 -8.54 -6.46
C TYR A 285 10.59 -9.72 -7.19
N ILE A 286 11.31 -10.32 -8.16
CA ILE A 286 10.74 -11.24 -9.13
C ILE A 286 11.78 -12.28 -9.57
N THR A 287 11.32 -13.48 -9.92
CA THR A 287 12.16 -14.56 -10.45
C THR A 287 12.23 -14.52 -11.98
N THR A 288 13.26 -15.14 -12.56
CA THR A 288 13.37 -15.30 -14.02
C THR A 288 12.22 -16.14 -14.60
N GLU A 289 11.72 -17.13 -13.86
CA GLU A 289 10.57 -17.94 -14.24
C GLU A 289 9.28 -17.12 -14.39
N GLU A 290 9.01 -16.21 -13.46
CA GLU A 290 7.84 -15.33 -13.50
C GLU A 290 7.88 -14.37 -14.69
N ILE A 291 9.06 -13.90 -15.07
CA ILE A 291 9.23 -13.10 -16.29
C ILE A 291 8.90 -13.95 -17.52
N ARG A 292 9.39 -15.19 -17.61
CA ARG A 292 9.06 -16.11 -18.74
C ARG A 292 7.55 -16.38 -18.83
N ARG A 293 6.87 -16.42 -17.68
CA ARG A 293 5.41 -16.64 -17.58
C ARG A 293 4.58 -15.38 -17.84
N GLY A 294 5.20 -14.22 -18.00
CA GLY A 294 4.50 -12.96 -18.29
C GLY A 294 3.89 -12.27 -17.07
N VAL A 295 4.27 -12.65 -15.84
CA VAL A 295 3.84 -11.98 -14.60
C VAL A 295 4.19 -10.49 -14.63
N LEU A 296 5.40 -10.18 -15.14
CA LEU A 296 5.85 -8.80 -15.29
C LEU A 296 4.92 -7.99 -16.20
N ARG A 297 4.52 -8.56 -17.34
CA ARG A 297 3.62 -7.89 -18.27
C ARG A 297 2.24 -7.66 -17.65
N ARG A 298 1.68 -8.65 -16.96
CA ARG A 298 0.38 -8.53 -16.28
C ARG A 298 0.41 -7.48 -15.18
N THR A 299 1.49 -7.45 -14.38
CA THR A 299 1.73 -6.43 -13.35
C THR A 299 1.68 -5.04 -13.97
N PHE A 300 2.41 -4.86 -15.06
CA PHE A 300 2.36 -3.62 -15.83
C PHE A 300 0.98 -3.34 -16.38
N ASP A 301 0.28 -4.26 -17.06
CA ASP A 301 -1.05 -3.98 -17.62
C ASP A 301 -2.07 -3.57 -16.53
N THR A 302 -2.01 -4.20 -15.36
CA THR A 302 -2.91 -3.91 -14.24
C THR A 302 -2.61 -2.57 -13.59
N ILE A 303 -1.32 -2.22 -13.40
CA ILE A 303 -0.91 -0.94 -12.79
C ILE A 303 -0.92 0.23 -13.82
N ALA A 304 -0.56 -0.04 -15.09
CA ALA A 304 -0.43 0.91 -16.21
C ALA A 304 -1.75 1.42 -16.77
N SER A 305 -2.84 0.70 -16.53
CA SER A 305 -4.18 1.23 -16.79
C SER A 305 -4.54 2.44 -15.90
N SER A 306 -3.61 2.92 -15.07
CA SER A 306 -3.69 4.18 -14.34
C SER A 306 -2.92 5.29 -15.10
N PRO A 307 -3.50 6.50 -15.28
CA PRO A 307 -2.81 7.67 -15.88
C PRO A 307 -1.61 8.18 -15.05
N ARG A 308 -1.16 7.41 -14.06
CA ARG A 308 -0.15 7.71 -13.04
C ARG A 308 1.20 7.04 -13.31
N LEU A 309 1.30 6.19 -14.36
CA LEU A 309 2.56 5.53 -14.77
C LEU A 309 3.38 6.32 -15.80
N ASP A 310 2.81 7.33 -16.45
CA ASP A 310 3.52 8.15 -17.44
C ASP A 310 4.72 8.91 -16.85
N ASP A 311 4.79 8.98 -15.52
CA ASP A 311 5.73 9.73 -14.71
C ASP A 311 6.76 8.85 -13.98
N LEU A 312 6.80 7.55 -14.29
CA LEU A 312 7.76 6.61 -13.70
C LEU A 312 9.18 7.09 -14.00
N LYS A 313 9.95 7.43 -12.96
CA LYS A 313 11.35 7.86 -13.06
C LYS A 313 12.29 6.65 -12.99
N THR A 314 12.00 5.69 -12.10
CA THR A 314 12.87 4.54 -11.85
C THR A 314 12.08 3.23 -11.85
N PHE A 315 12.59 2.22 -12.55
CA PHE A 315 12.11 0.85 -12.50
C PHE A 315 13.24 -0.07 -12.06
N CYS A 316 13.07 -0.75 -10.93
CA CYS A 316 14.04 -1.66 -10.37
C CYS A 316 13.51 -3.09 -10.41
N LEU A 317 14.28 -3.99 -11.02
CA LEU A 317 14.11 -5.43 -10.95
C LEU A 317 15.14 -5.98 -9.97
N ARG A 318 14.65 -6.60 -8.90
CA ARG A 318 15.44 -7.31 -7.91
C ARG A 318 15.18 -8.80 -8.08
N PHE A 319 16.25 -9.59 -8.14
CA PHE A 319 16.15 -11.03 -8.27
C PHE A 319 16.65 -11.70 -6.99
N PRO A 320 15.98 -12.76 -6.51
CA PRO A 320 16.60 -13.68 -5.56
C PRO A 320 17.90 -14.24 -6.15
N GLU A 321 18.70 -14.91 -5.33
CA GLU A 321 19.93 -15.58 -5.77
C GLU A 321 19.66 -16.49 -6.99
N SER A 322 19.96 -16.00 -8.20
CA SER A 322 19.46 -16.59 -9.44
C SER A 322 20.45 -17.60 -9.99
N GLN A 323 19.98 -18.83 -10.21
CA GLN A 323 20.75 -19.84 -10.96
C GLN A 323 20.51 -19.75 -12.47
N ASP A 324 19.40 -19.15 -12.88
CA ASP A 324 18.94 -19.08 -14.28
C ASP A 324 19.24 -17.71 -14.91
N PRO A 325 19.61 -17.65 -16.20
CA PRO A 325 19.82 -16.38 -16.89
C PRO A 325 18.50 -15.63 -17.12
N LEU A 326 18.56 -14.30 -17.00
CA LEU A 326 17.47 -13.36 -17.27
C LEU A 326 16.96 -13.55 -18.71
N PRO A 327 15.66 -13.87 -18.92
CA PRO A 327 15.08 -14.03 -20.25
C PRO A 327 14.89 -12.67 -20.95
N THR A 328 15.91 -12.18 -21.64
CA THR A 328 15.93 -10.81 -22.21
C THR A 328 14.75 -10.56 -23.14
N ALA A 329 14.40 -11.52 -24.00
CA ALA A 329 13.27 -11.36 -24.92
C ALA A 329 11.93 -11.18 -24.19
N ALA A 330 11.70 -11.92 -23.10
CA ALA A 330 10.48 -11.82 -22.31
C ALA A 330 10.41 -10.50 -21.53
N LEU A 331 11.55 -10.05 -20.99
CA LEU A 331 11.67 -8.74 -20.36
C LEU A 331 11.33 -7.61 -21.34
N LEU A 332 11.95 -7.62 -22.53
CA LEU A 332 11.70 -6.60 -23.56
C LEU A 332 10.25 -6.62 -24.04
N ALA A 333 9.65 -7.81 -24.20
CA ALA A 333 8.24 -7.94 -24.57
C ALA A 333 7.31 -7.38 -23.49
N ALA A 334 7.63 -7.57 -22.20
CA ALA A 334 6.85 -7.00 -21.11
C ALA A 334 6.88 -5.47 -21.13
N LEU A 335 8.01 -4.86 -21.50
CA LEU A 335 8.24 -3.42 -21.55
C LEU A 335 7.77 -2.73 -22.86
N ALA A 336 7.53 -3.48 -23.93
CA ALA A 336 7.09 -2.96 -25.24
C ALA A 336 5.61 -2.47 -25.22
N PRO A 337 5.17 -1.57 -26.14
CA PRO A 337 4.40 -0.35 -25.81
C PRO A 337 2.88 -0.50 -25.50
N PRO A 338 2.23 0.57 -24.95
CA PRO A 338 2.77 1.91 -24.72
C PRO A 338 2.79 2.27 -23.22
N ILE A 339 3.70 1.67 -22.48
CA ILE A 339 4.08 2.27 -21.20
C ILE A 339 5.14 3.30 -21.58
N ARG A 340 4.96 4.57 -21.22
CA ARG A 340 6.07 5.53 -21.23
C ARG A 340 6.96 5.16 -20.04
N VAL A 341 7.78 4.13 -20.26
CA VAL A 341 8.62 3.50 -19.23
C VAL A 341 9.80 4.43 -18.86
N PRO A 342 10.52 4.15 -17.77
CA PRO A 342 11.21 5.16 -16.97
C PRO A 342 12.44 5.77 -17.62
N CYS A 343 12.93 6.86 -17.03
CA CYS A 343 14.26 7.38 -17.33
C CYS A 343 15.39 6.48 -16.80
N HIS A 344 15.14 5.63 -15.80
CA HIS A 344 16.12 4.72 -15.22
C HIS A 344 15.59 3.29 -15.05
N ILE A 345 16.32 2.30 -15.58
CA ILE A 345 16.08 0.87 -15.28
C ILE A 345 17.26 0.31 -14.49
N ARG A 346 16.98 -0.33 -13.35
CA ARG A 346 17.95 -0.99 -12.48
C ARG A 346 17.66 -2.48 -12.42
N ILE A 347 18.67 -3.32 -12.60
CA ILE A 347 18.58 -4.79 -12.51
C ILE A 347 19.68 -5.25 -11.55
N VAL A 348 19.28 -5.81 -10.41
CA VAL A 348 20.21 -6.21 -9.34
C VAL A 348 19.82 -7.54 -8.74
N GLN A 349 20.80 -8.21 -8.16
CA GLN A 349 20.56 -9.34 -7.25
C GLN A 349 20.28 -8.79 -5.85
N GLU A 350 19.63 -9.60 -5.01
CA GLU A 350 19.03 -9.24 -3.70
C GLU A 350 19.91 -8.43 -2.74
N ASP A 351 21.25 -8.55 -2.83
CA ASP A 351 22.19 -7.72 -2.08
C ASP A 351 22.41 -6.38 -2.79
N ASP A 352 22.02 -5.27 -2.16
CA ASP A 352 22.35 -3.91 -2.61
C ASP A 352 23.81 -3.51 -2.27
N ASP A 353 24.63 -4.51 -1.89
CA ASP A 353 26.05 -4.36 -1.66
C ASP A 353 26.79 -4.19 -2.99
N ASP A 354 27.79 -3.30 -3.00
CA ASP A 354 28.64 -3.04 -4.18
C ASP A 354 29.37 -4.32 -4.68
N ASP A 355 29.39 -5.37 -3.84
CA ASP A 355 30.00 -6.68 -4.09
C ASP A 355 29.01 -7.77 -4.55
N ALA A 356 27.72 -7.45 -4.71
CA ALA A 356 26.72 -8.42 -5.12
C ALA A 356 27.04 -9.00 -6.52
N PRO A 357 26.90 -10.33 -6.71
CA PRO A 357 27.15 -10.92 -8.02
C PRO A 357 26.20 -10.34 -9.09
N PRO A 358 26.68 -10.20 -10.34
CA PRO A 358 25.85 -9.71 -11.42
C PRO A 358 24.75 -10.72 -11.76
N VAL A 359 23.54 -10.22 -12.06
CA VAL A 359 22.45 -11.06 -12.55
C VAL A 359 22.90 -11.74 -13.86
N PRO A 360 22.84 -13.08 -13.96
CA PRO A 360 23.24 -13.78 -15.17
C PRO A 360 22.30 -13.39 -16.32
N LEU A 361 22.86 -13.06 -17.49
CA LEU A 361 22.11 -12.66 -18.67
C LEU A 361 22.20 -13.74 -19.76
N ASP A 362 21.14 -13.92 -20.54
CA ASP A 362 21.12 -14.79 -21.72
C ASP A 362 21.75 -14.14 -22.98
N VAL A 363 22.08 -12.85 -22.89
CA VAL A 363 22.72 -12.05 -23.93
C VAL A 363 23.85 -11.21 -23.36
N ASP A 364 24.67 -10.64 -24.23
CA ASP A 364 25.69 -9.68 -23.82
C ASP A 364 25.04 -8.46 -23.12
N PRO A 365 25.62 -7.98 -22.00
CA PRO A 365 25.07 -6.87 -21.25
C PRO A 365 24.82 -5.60 -22.11
N GLU A 366 25.74 -5.27 -23.02
CA GLU A 366 25.59 -4.14 -23.94
C GLU A 366 24.41 -4.31 -24.91
N GLN A 367 24.16 -5.54 -25.37
CA GLN A 367 23.03 -5.85 -26.24
C GLN A 367 21.69 -5.66 -25.51
N LEU A 368 21.62 -6.03 -24.23
CA LEU A 368 20.45 -5.79 -23.38
C LEU A 368 20.14 -4.29 -23.30
N VAL A 369 21.13 -3.45 -23.04
CA VAL A 369 20.97 -1.99 -22.92
C VAL A 369 20.47 -1.36 -24.20
N VAL A 370 21.12 -1.69 -25.32
CA VAL A 370 20.74 -1.17 -26.62
C VAL A 370 19.29 -1.57 -26.93
N SER A 371 18.90 -2.79 -26.57
CA SER A 371 17.54 -3.28 -26.76
C SER A 371 16.53 -2.59 -25.84
N LEU A 372 16.88 -2.36 -24.56
CA LEU A 372 16.07 -1.59 -23.62
C LEU A 372 15.88 -0.15 -24.09
N GLY A 373 16.93 0.52 -24.58
CA GLY A 373 16.85 1.88 -25.14
C GLY A 373 15.97 1.98 -26.39
N LYS A 374 15.93 0.92 -27.22
CA LYS A 374 15.00 0.85 -28.36
C LYS A 374 13.55 0.63 -27.91
N THR A 375 13.34 -0.20 -26.90
CA THR A 375 12.00 -0.52 -26.38
C THR A 375 11.42 0.62 -25.55
N CYS A 376 12.26 1.35 -24.82
CA CYS A 376 11.89 2.42 -23.89
C CYS A 376 12.54 3.75 -24.33
N PRO A 377 11.87 4.57 -25.17
CA PRO A 377 12.47 5.79 -25.72
C PRO A 377 12.85 6.87 -24.69
N SER A 378 12.21 6.84 -23.52
CA SER A 378 12.50 7.76 -22.41
C SER A 378 13.69 7.32 -21.55
N LEU A 379 14.23 6.13 -21.77
CA LEU A 379 15.33 5.58 -20.99
C LEU A 379 16.60 6.44 -21.17
N ARG A 380 17.26 6.75 -20.06
CA ARG A 380 18.51 7.52 -20.00
C ARG A 380 19.61 6.78 -19.27
N VAL A 381 19.24 5.95 -18.31
CA VAL A 381 20.18 5.23 -17.46
C VAL A 381 19.75 3.76 -17.35
N VAL A 382 20.73 2.85 -17.46
CA VAL A 382 20.58 1.44 -17.13
C VAL A 382 21.64 1.04 -16.13
N SER A 383 21.25 0.49 -14.98
CA SER A 383 22.18 -0.01 -13.97
C SER A 383 22.07 -1.53 -13.87
N LEU A 384 23.17 -2.24 -14.09
CA LEU A 384 23.28 -3.69 -13.85
C LEU A 384 24.33 -3.92 -12.76
N SER A 385 23.90 -4.27 -11.55
CA SER A 385 24.78 -4.46 -10.38
C SER A 385 25.82 -3.33 -10.25
N SER A 386 27.11 -3.60 -10.52
CA SER A 386 28.24 -2.67 -10.37
C SER A 386 28.57 -1.82 -11.61
N VAL A 387 27.74 -1.88 -12.66
CA VAL A 387 27.95 -1.15 -13.91
C VAL A 387 26.75 -0.28 -14.23
N VAL A 388 27.01 0.97 -14.62
CA VAL A 388 25.99 1.92 -15.08
C VAL A 388 26.24 2.26 -16.53
N TRP A 389 25.20 2.27 -17.34
CA TRP A 389 25.23 2.80 -18.68
C TRP A 389 24.36 4.05 -18.80
N THR A 390 24.92 5.07 -19.44
CA THR A 390 24.26 6.36 -19.67
C THR A 390 24.10 6.60 -21.17
N LEU A 391 22.92 7.05 -21.58
CA LEU A 391 22.64 7.37 -22.97
C LEU A 391 23.36 8.67 -23.36
N GLN A 392 24.29 8.58 -24.31
CA GLN A 392 25.07 9.72 -24.82
C GLN A 392 24.39 10.40 -26.01
N ASP A 393 23.70 9.63 -26.84
CA ASP A 393 23.03 10.13 -28.04
C ASP A 393 21.73 9.38 -28.27
N MET A 394 20.62 10.11 -28.25
CA MET A 394 19.28 9.56 -28.49
C MET A 394 19.05 9.11 -29.93
N GLU A 395 19.63 9.80 -30.92
CA GLU A 395 19.37 9.50 -32.34
C GLU A 395 20.06 8.20 -32.76
N SER A 396 21.30 8.00 -32.30
CA SER A 396 22.07 6.79 -32.59
C SER A 396 21.91 5.69 -31.53
N ASN A 397 21.16 5.94 -30.45
CA ASN A 397 21.01 5.06 -29.30
C ASN A 397 22.37 4.57 -28.77
N ARG A 398 23.32 5.51 -28.63
CA ARG A 398 24.69 5.21 -28.20
C ARG A 398 24.80 5.32 -26.68
N TRP A 399 25.29 4.26 -26.05
CA TRP A 399 25.45 4.15 -24.61
C TRP A 399 26.92 4.19 -24.22
N GLU A 400 27.23 4.85 -23.11
CA GLU A 400 28.55 4.84 -22.49
C GLU A 400 28.52 4.02 -21.20
N ARG A 401 29.57 3.24 -20.97
CA ARG A 401 29.73 2.41 -19.78
C ARG A 401 30.56 3.15 -18.73
N LEU A 402 30.01 3.26 -17.53
CA LEU A 402 30.65 3.83 -16.35
C LEU A 402 30.73 2.76 -15.24
N ALA A 403 31.80 2.78 -14.46
CA ALA A 403 31.86 2.01 -13.22
C ALA A 403 30.90 2.65 -12.18
N LEU A 404 30.28 1.85 -11.31
CA LEU A 404 29.31 2.35 -10.32
C LEU A 404 29.91 3.45 -9.42
N ALA A 405 31.19 3.34 -9.04
CA ALA A 405 31.88 4.35 -8.25
C ALA A 405 31.94 5.73 -8.94
N ASP A 406 32.18 5.75 -10.26
CA ASP A 406 32.21 6.97 -11.07
C ASP A 406 30.79 7.49 -11.34
N ALA A 407 29.83 6.58 -11.48
CA ALA A 407 28.43 6.90 -11.72
C ALA A 407 27.75 7.50 -10.48
N LYS A 408 28.04 7.04 -9.25
CA LYS A 408 27.47 7.59 -8.00
C LYS A 408 27.72 9.10 -7.85
N MET A 409 28.82 9.62 -8.41
CA MET A 409 29.10 11.06 -8.43
C MET A 409 28.26 11.85 -9.45
N LEU A 410 27.70 11.18 -10.46
CA LEU A 410 26.96 11.77 -11.57
C LEU A 410 25.44 11.53 -11.47
N MET A 411 24.99 10.54 -10.70
CA MET A 411 23.57 10.16 -10.59
C MET A 411 22.62 11.28 -10.09
N PRO A 412 22.98 12.16 -9.14
CA PRO A 412 22.12 13.28 -8.75
C PRO A 412 21.90 14.34 -9.84
N VAL A 413 22.65 14.26 -10.95
CA VAL A 413 22.57 15.19 -12.09
C VAL A 413 21.85 14.54 -13.29
N LEU A 414 21.76 13.21 -13.31
CA LEU A 414 21.19 12.40 -14.39
C LEU A 414 19.74 11.94 -14.13
N LEU A 415 19.30 12.00 -12.86
CA LEU A 415 17.95 11.75 -12.36
C LEU A 415 17.29 13.07 -11.98
#